data_AF-A0A9N8W5G4-F1
#
_entry.id   AF-A0A9N8W5G4-F1
#
_cell.length_a   1.000
_cell.length_b   1.000
_cell.length_c   1.000
_cell.angle_alpha   90.00
_cell.angle_beta   90.00
_cell.angle_gamma   90.00
#
_symmetry.space_group_name_H-M   'P 1'
#
loop_
_entity.id
_entity.type
_entity.pdbx_description
1 polymer ?
#
loop_
_entity_poly.entity_id
_entity_poly.type
_entity_poly.pdbx_seq_one_letter_code
_entity_poly.pdbx_strand_id
1 'polypeptide(L)'
;MQISQNNNGPLNGVSKIFMESIRRGTMYTQIEQEIRGYLKNSNISIEEFVKRLENSNYRQIFKCILGFCYEHNIGTLDHVKAFQNYKYSADNNSSYGHLFVVAEFYELGFGTMVDLEEAKKWRNAAHGIGAQEKDAELVNRCG
;
A
#
# COMPACT_ATOMS: atom_id res chain seq x y z
N MET A 1 -30.00 -0.96 18.67
CA MET A 1 -29.63 -1.44 17.33
C MET A 1 -28.25 -0.92 16.99
N GLN A 2 -27.26 -1.80 16.85
CA GLN A 2 -26.15 -1.63 15.90
C GLN A 2 -25.49 -2.99 15.76
N ILE A 3 -25.85 -3.68 14.67
CA ILE A 3 -25.22 -4.91 14.25
C ILE A 3 -23.85 -4.47 13.74
N SER A 4 -22.80 -4.59 14.55
CA SER A 4 -21.42 -4.48 14.09
C SER A 4 -21.13 -5.70 13.21
N GLN A 5 -21.65 -5.68 11.98
CA GLN A 5 -21.31 -6.70 11.01
C GLN A 5 -19.80 -6.68 10.83
N ASN A 6 -19.23 -7.86 10.97
CA ASN A 6 -17.84 -8.21 10.75
C ASN A 6 -17.49 -8.11 9.24
N ASN A 7 -17.80 -6.95 8.63
CA ASN A 7 -17.75 -6.67 7.19
C ASN A 7 -16.33 -6.50 6.63
N ASN A 8 -15.33 -6.58 7.50
CA ASN A 8 -13.92 -6.44 7.14
C ASN A 8 -13.23 -7.79 6.85
N GLY A 9 -13.92 -8.93 6.92
CA GLY A 9 -13.34 -10.25 6.64
C GLY A 9 -12.58 -10.30 5.30
N PRO A 10 -13.21 -9.89 4.19
CA PRO A 10 -12.56 -9.84 2.88
C PRO A 10 -11.43 -8.80 2.78
N LEU A 11 -11.58 -7.63 3.41
CA LEU A 11 -10.54 -6.59 3.46
C LEU A 11 -9.28 -7.10 4.19
N ASN A 12 -9.49 -7.79 5.31
CA ASN A 12 -8.41 -8.40 6.08
C ASN A 12 -7.73 -9.53 5.30
N GLY A 13 -8.49 -10.31 4.53
CA GLY A 13 -7.96 -11.36 3.65
C GLY A 13 -7.03 -10.79 2.58
N VAL A 14 -7.49 -9.78 1.83
CA VAL A 14 -6.68 -9.10 0.82
C VAL A 14 -5.44 -8.46 1.45
N SER A 15 -5.57 -7.86 2.64
CA SER A 15 -4.42 -7.25 3.33
C SER A 15 -3.37 -8.26 3.74
N LYS A 16 -3.79 -9.46 4.15
CA LYS A 16 -2.86 -10.54 4.47
C LYS A 16 -2.12 -11.02 3.21
N ILE A 17 -2.84 -11.23 2.11
CA ILE A 17 -2.25 -11.60 0.81
C ILE A 17 -1.23 -10.55 0.36
N PHE A 18 -1.61 -9.27 0.41
CA PHE A 18 -0.77 -8.16 0.00
C PHE A 18 0.51 -8.07 0.85
N MET A 19 0.40 -8.15 2.18
CA MET A 19 1.55 -8.14 3.09
C MET A 19 2.47 -9.34 2.90
N GLU A 20 1.90 -10.55 2.77
CA GLU A 20 2.69 -11.76 2.52
C GLU A 20 3.42 -11.69 1.19
N SER A 21 2.78 -11.14 0.16
CA SER A 21 3.36 -10.98 -1.17
C SER A 21 4.53 -10.01 -1.18
N ILE A 22 4.37 -8.86 -0.51
CA ILE A 22 5.45 -7.88 -0.34
C ILE A 22 6.61 -8.50 0.44
N ARG A 23 6.33 -9.23 1.54
CA ARG A 23 7.37 -9.91 2.33
C ARG A 23 8.14 -10.96 1.51
N ARG A 24 7.48 -11.61 0.56
CA ARG A 24 8.10 -12.59 -0.35
C ARG A 24 8.84 -11.92 -1.52
N GLY A 25 8.74 -10.59 -1.68
CA GLY A 25 9.31 -9.88 -2.83
C GLY A 25 8.62 -10.23 -4.15
N THR A 26 7.31 -10.50 -4.09
CA THR A 26 6.53 -10.95 -5.24
C THR A 26 6.26 -9.78 -6.20
N MET A 27 6.35 -10.00 -7.50
CA MET A 27 6.08 -8.97 -8.50
C MET A 27 4.63 -8.45 -8.41
N TYR A 28 4.43 -7.14 -8.62
CA TYR A 28 3.11 -6.49 -8.52
C TYR A 28 2.02 -7.14 -9.40
N THR A 29 2.40 -7.64 -10.57
CA THR A 29 1.49 -8.36 -11.48
C THR A 29 0.92 -9.64 -10.87
N GLN A 30 1.71 -10.35 -10.07
CA GLN A 30 1.26 -11.55 -9.37
C GLN A 30 0.33 -11.19 -8.21
N ILE A 31 0.65 -10.11 -7.47
CA ILE A 31 -0.18 -9.59 -6.38
C ILE A 31 -1.57 -9.21 -6.91
N GLU A 32 -1.62 -8.53 -8.06
CA GLU A 32 -2.88 -8.20 -8.73
C GLU A 32 -3.72 -9.45 -9.01
N GLN A 33 -3.13 -10.51 -9.57
CA GLN A 33 -3.83 -11.75 -9.88
C GLN A 33 -4.37 -12.43 -8.61
N GLU A 34 -3.58 -12.47 -7.54
CA GLU A 34 -3.98 -13.05 -6.26
C GLU A 34 -5.15 -12.28 -5.64
N ILE A 35 -5.10 -10.94 -5.64
CA ILE A 35 -6.19 -10.09 -5.15
C ILE A 35 -7.45 -10.32 -5.98
N ARG A 36 -7.35 -10.27 -7.31
CA ARG A 36 -8.50 -10.52 -8.21
C ARG A 36 -9.10 -11.90 -7.99
N GLY A 37 -8.26 -12.93 -7.83
CA GLY A 37 -8.70 -14.30 -7.56
C GLY A 37 -9.41 -14.42 -6.22
N TYR A 38 -8.87 -13.81 -5.17
CA TYR A 38 -9.48 -13.81 -3.83
C TYR A 38 -10.84 -13.10 -3.82
N LEU A 39 -10.94 -11.93 -4.48
CA LEU A 39 -12.20 -11.18 -4.59
C LEU A 39 -13.27 -11.99 -5.33
N LYS A 40 -12.88 -12.64 -6.43
CA LYS A 40 -13.76 -13.54 -7.19
C LYS A 40 -14.26 -14.70 -6.34
N ASN A 41 -13.38 -15.38 -5.61
CA ASN A 41 -13.74 -16.49 -4.74
C ASN A 41 -14.61 -16.07 -3.54
N SER A 42 -14.44 -14.83 -3.09
CA SER A 42 -15.22 -14.24 -1.99
C SER A 42 -16.55 -13.63 -2.44
N ASN A 43 -16.88 -13.72 -3.74
CA ASN A 43 -18.07 -13.14 -4.36
C ASN A 43 -18.21 -11.61 -4.13
N ILE A 44 -17.10 -10.89 -4.24
CA ILE A 44 -17.03 -9.44 -4.05
C ILE A 44 -16.54 -8.78 -5.33
N SER A 45 -17.27 -7.78 -5.82
CA SER A 45 -16.83 -6.98 -6.96
C SER A 45 -15.69 -6.05 -6.55
N ILE A 46 -14.83 -5.71 -7.52
CA ILE A 46 -13.71 -4.80 -7.28
C ILE A 46 -14.20 -3.42 -6.83
N GLU A 47 -15.30 -2.93 -7.41
CA GLU A 47 -15.92 -1.66 -7.02
C GLU A 47 -16.38 -1.67 -5.57
N GLU A 48 -17.05 -2.74 -5.13
CA GLU A 48 -17.49 -2.91 -3.74
C GLU A 48 -16.28 -3.00 -2.80
N PHE A 49 -15.22 -3.69 -3.22
CA PHE A 49 -13.97 -3.77 -2.46
C PHE A 49 -13.30 -2.40 -2.28
N VAL A 50 -13.14 -1.64 -3.37
CA VAL A 50 -12.57 -0.28 -3.34
C VAL A 50 -13.43 0.64 -2.48
N LYS A 51 -14.76 0.60 -2.65
CA LYS A 51 -15.69 1.37 -1.83
C LYS A 51 -15.60 1.03 -0.35
N ARG A 52 -15.39 -0.25 0.00
CA ARG A 52 -15.16 -0.67 1.39
C ARG A 52 -13.84 -0.14 1.94
N LEU A 53 -12.77 -0.14 1.14
CA LEU A 53 -11.48 0.47 1.52
C LEU A 53 -11.64 1.98 1.76
N GLU A 54 -12.36 2.69 0.89
CA GLU A 54 -12.59 4.13 1.03
C GLU A 54 -13.40 4.49 2.28
N ASN A 55 -14.43 3.70 2.60
CA ASN A 55 -15.28 3.90 3.78
C ASN A 55 -14.67 3.34 5.07
N SER A 56 -13.56 2.61 4.98
CA SER A 56 -12.90 2.06 6.16
C SER A 56 -12.06 3.14 6.86
N ASN A 57 -12.47 3.50 8.08
CA ASN A 57 -11.72 4.41 8.96
C ASN A 57 -10.47 3.76 9.58
N TYR A 58 -10.19 2.49 9.28
CA TYR A 58 -9.26 1.70 10.07
C TYR A 58 -8.17 1.08 9.19
N ARG A 59 -6.93 1.49 9.47
CA ARG A 59 -5.63 0.95 9.06
C ARG A 59 -4.98 1.58 7.82
N GLN A 60 -3.73 2.01 8.04
CA GLN A 60 -2.80 2.55 7.05
C GLN A 60 -2.57 1.56 5.90
N ILE A 61 -2.58 0.26 6.18
CA ILE A 61 -2.45 -0.78 5.14
C ILE A 61 -3.57 -0.72 4.09
N PHE A 62 -4.80 -0.34 4.48
CA PHE A 62 -5.90 -0.21 3.52
C PHE A 62 -5.71 1.00 2.61
N LYS A 63 -5.09 2.08 3.09
CA LYS A 63 -4.69 3.23 2.25
C LYS A 63 -3.62 2.82 1.25
N CYS A 64 -2.63 2.02 1.66
CA CYS A 64 -1.67 1.46 0.71
C CYS A 64 -2.34 0.60 -0.38
N ILE A 65 -3.19 -0.35 0.03
CA ILE A 65 -3.89 -1.21 -0.93
C ILE A 65 -4.79 -0.39 -1.86
N LEU A 66 -5.42 0.67 -1.36
CA LEU A 66 -6.20 1.60 -2.16
C LEU A 66 -5.32 2.35 -3.18
N GLY A 67 -4.13 2.80 -2.77
CA GLY A 67 -3.14 3.39 -3.67
C GLY A 67 -2.72 2.44 -4.78
N PHE A 68 -2.42 1.18 -4.42
CA PHE A 68 -2.10 0.11 -5.35
C PHE A 68 -3.24 -0.18 -6.33
N CYS A 69 -4.48 -0.18 -5.86
CA CYS A 69 -5.63 -0.38 -6.74
C CYS A 69 -5.76 0.74 -7.78
N TYR A 70 -5.54 1.99 -7.36
CA TYR A 70 -5.62 3.15 -8.24
C TYR A 70 -4.45 3.25 -9.23
N GLU A 71 -3.27 2.76 -8.88
CA GLU A 71 -2.10 2.70 -9.77
C GLU A 71 -2.23 1.59 -10.82
N HIS A 72 -2.69 0.40 -10.41
CA HIS A 72 -2.76 -0.79 -11.26
C HIS A 72 -4.13 -1.00 -11.92
N ASN A 73 -4.98 0.03 -11.95
CA ASN A 73 -6.31 -0.04 -12.57
C ASN A 73 -7.18 -1.20 -12.03
N ILE A 74 -7.09 -1.47 -10.72
CA ILE A 74 -7.95 -2.40 -10.01
C ILE A 74 -9.20 -1.61 -9.57
N GLY A 75 -10.16 -1.50 -10.49
CA GLY A 75 -11.43 -0.80 -10.29
C GLY A 75 -11.49 0.48 -11.10
N THR A 76 -10.59 1.42 -10.83
CA THR A 76 -10.46 2.65 -11.63
C THR A 76 -9.01 3.12 -11.56
N LEU A 77 -8.43 3.51 -12.69
CA LEU A 77 -7.11 4.15 -12.72
C LEU A 77 -7.24 5.61 -12.26
N ASP A 78 -6.49 5.99 -11.22
CA ASP A 78 -6.43 7.38 -10.74
C ASP A 78 -5.08 7.65 -10.07
N HIS A 79 -4.10 8.12 -10.84
CA HIS A 79 -2.76 8.37 -10.33
C HIS A 79 -2.74 9.43 -9.21
N VAL A 80 -3.66 10.41 -9.23
CA VAL A 80 -3.74 11.45 -8.19
C VAL A 80 -4.17 10.83 -6.86
N LYS A 81 -5.22 10.01 -6.88
CA LYS A 81 -5.63 9.27 -5.68
C LYS A 81 -4.59 8.24 -5.26
N ALA A 82 -3.93 7.57 -6.20
CA ALA A 82 -2.84 6.65 -5.90
C ALA A 82 -1.75 7.37 -5.10
N PHE A 83 -1.28 8.50 -5.62
CA PHE A 83 -0.26 9.34 -4.98
C PHE A 83 -0.66 9.76 -3.56
N GLN A 84 -1.86 10.33 -3.40
CA GLN A 84 -2.34 10.81 -2.11
C GLN A 84 -2.42 9.69 -1.07
N ASN A 85 -2.88 8.50 -1.48
CA ASN A 85 -2.98 7.35 -0.59
C ASN A 85 -1.60 6.79 -0.20
N TYR A 86 -0.66 6.69 -1.14
CA TYR A 86 0.71 6.27 -0.84
C TYR A 86 1.44 7.27 0.06
N LYS A 87 1.32 8.58 -0.23
CA LYS A 87 1.89 9.63 0.60
C LYS A 87 1.34 9.58 2.03
N TYR A 88 0.02 9.48 2.18
CA TYR A 88 -0.61 9.32 3.50
C TYR A 88 -0.07 8.10 4.24
N SER A 89 0.06 6.96 3.56
CA SER A 89 0.60 5.74 4.16
C SER A 89 2.07 5.91 4.57
N ALA A 90 2.89 6.54 3.74
CA ALA A 90 4.30 6.80 3.99
C ALA A 90 4.51 7.77 5.19
N ASP A 91 3.67 8.81 5.29
CA ASP A 91 3.68 9.78 6.40
C ASP A 91 3.28 9.13 7.75
N ASN A 92 2.43 8.10 7.74
CA ASN A 92 1.84 7.51 8.96
C ASN A 92 2.39 6.14 9.36
N ASN A 93 3.08 5.43 8.45
CA ASN A 93 3.71 4.15 8.73
C ASN A 93 4.84 3.92 7.73
N SER A 94 6.07 4.16 8.19
CA SER A 94 7.27 4.27 7.36
C SER A 94 7.80 2.93 6.84
N SER A 95 6.93 2.03 6.37
CA SER A 95 7.40 0.81 5.71
C SER A 95 8.02 1.17 4.37
N TYR A 96 9.30 0.81 4.23
CA TYR A 96 10.20 1.08 3.10
C TYR A 96 9.58 1.17 1.72
N GLY A 97 8.74 0.19 1.35
CA GLY A 97 8.15 0.12 0.02
C GLY A 97 7.38 1.38 -0.35
N HIS A 98 6.70 2.02 0.61
CA HIS A 98 5.89 3.22 0.33
C HIS A 98 6.73 4.45 0.06
N LEU A 99 7.89 4.58 0.70
CA LEU A 99 8.77 5.74 0.54
C LEU A 99 9.39 5.78 -0.85
N PHE A 100 9.76 4.61 -1.39
CA PHE A 100 10.26 4.50 -2.77
C PHE A 100 9.18 4.81 -3.80
N VAL A 101 7.96 4.29 -3.62
CA VAL A 101 6.85 4.57 -4.54
C VAL A 101 6.50 6.06 -4.55
N VAL A 102 6.47 6.73 -3.39
CA VAL A 102 6.25 8.18 -3.33
C VAL A 102 7.38 8.95 -4.03
N ALA A 103 8.63 8.51 -3.88
CA ALA A 103 9.75 9.10 -4.60
C ALA A 103 9.60 8.97 -6.12
N GLU A 104 9.24 7.78 -6.62
CA GLU A 104 9.02 7.53 -8.05
C GLU A 104 7.88 8.39 -8.61
N PHE A 105 6.79 8.57 -7.86
CA PHE A 105 5.69 9.43 -8.26
C PHE A 105 6.12 10.89 -8.43
N TYR A 106 7.02 11.39 -7.57
CA TYR A 106 7.63 12.71 -7.74
C TYR A 106 8.64 12.79 -8.88
N GLU A 107 9.36 11.71 -9.20
CA GLU A 107 10.30 11.69 -10.33
C GLU A 107 9.58 11.69 -11.68
N LEU A 108 8.50 10.91 -11.78
CA LEU A 108 7.77 10.68 -13.01
C LEU A 108 6.59 11.65 -13.19
N GLY A 109 6.21 12.39 -12.12
CA GLY A 109 5.05 13.29 -12.13
C GLY A 109 3.73 12.52 -12.23
N PHE A 110 3.64 11.34 -11.63
CA PHE A 110 2.41 10.56 -11.61
C PHE A 110 1.50 11.07 -10.50
N GLY A 111 0.32 11.59 -10.86
CA GLY A 111 -0.64 12.10 -9.88
C GLY A 111 -0.18 13.34 -9.09
N THR A 112 1.00 13.87 -9.43
CA THR A 112 1.65 15.06 -8.85
C THR A 112 2.47 15.76 -9.94
N MET A 113 3.03 16.93 -9.66
CA MET A 113 4.04 17.53 -10.53
C MET A 113 5.42 16.89 -10.27
N VAL A 114 6.28 16.90 -11.29
CA VAL A 114 7.66 16.45 -11.14
C VAL A 114 8.37 17.32 -10.11
N ASP A 115 8.93 16.69 -9.08
CA ASP A 115 9.74 17.34 -8.05
C ASP A 115 10.90 16.42 -7.63
N LEU A 116 12.04 16.62 -8.28
CA LEU A 116 13.23 15.80 -8.04
C LEU A 116 13.84 16.04 -6.65
N GLU A 117 13.59 17.19 -6.03
CA GLU A 117 14.10 17.48 -4.69
C GLU A 117 13.27 16.75 -3.64
N GLU A 118 11.94 16.75 -3.77
CA GLU A 118 11.10 15.87 -2.95
C GLU A 118 11.42 14.40 -3.18
N ALA A 119 11.54 13.94 -4.43
CA ALA A 119 11.92 12.56 -4.73
C ALA A 119 13.20 12.11 -4.00
N LYS A 120 14.24 12.96 -4.00
CA LYS A 120 15.48 12.70 -3.25
C LYS A 120 15.24 12.61 -1.75
N LYS A 121 14.43 13.50 -1.16
CA LYS A 121 14.10 13.46 0.28
C LYS A 121 13.42 12.14 0.64
N TRP A 122 12.41 11.73 -0.13
CA TRP A 122 11.68 10.49 0.08
C TRP A 122 12.58 9.25 -0.08
N ARG A 123 13.44 9.25 -1.10
CA ARG A 123 14.43 8.18 -1.30
C ARG A 123 15.46 8.13 -0.16
N ASN A 124 15.94 9.28 0.33
CA ASN A 124 16.86 9.34 1.46
C ASN A 124 16.20 8.87 2.76
N ALA A 125 14.94 9.22 2.98
CA ALA A 125 14.17 8.71 4.11
C ALA A 125 14.05 7.18 4.03
N ALA A 126 13.78 6.61 2.85
CA ALA A 126 13.74 5.17 2.64
C ALA A 126 15.07 4.48 2.99
N HIS A 127 16.20 5.04 2.53
CA HIS A 127 17.54 4.51 2.86
C HIS A 127 17.93 4.72 4.33
N GLY A 128 17.48 5.79 4.96
CA GLY A 128 17.75 6.09 6.38
C GLY A 128 17.07 5.09 7.31
N ILE A 129 15.82 4.74 7.01
CA ILE A 129 15.15 3.63 7.70
C ILE A 129 15.91 2.32 7.40
N GLY A 130 16.44 2.18 6.17
CA GLY A 130 17.40 1.15 5.67
C GLY A 130 18.41 0.68 6.68
N ALA A 131 19.12 1.68 7.18
CA ALA A 131 20.17 1.49 8.16
C ALA A 131 19.58 1.15 9.53
N GLN A 132 18.51 1.83 9.96
CA GLN A 132 17.92 1.64 11.29
C GLN A 132 17.31 0.25 11.51
N GLU A 133 16.62 -0.35 10.54
CA GLU A 133 16.10 -1.73 10.72
C GLU A 133 17.23 -2.77 10.70
N LYS A 134 18.26 -2.60 9.87
CA LYS A 134 19.45 -3.47 9.90
C LYS A 134 20.15 -3.40 11.25
N ASP A 135 20.26 -2.21 11.83
CA ASP A 135 20.85 -2.02 13.15
C ASP A 135 19.96 -2.63 14.26
N ALA A 136 18.63 -2.51 14.15
CA ALA A 136 17.70 -3.14 15.09
C ALA A 136 17.69 -4.68 15.01
N GLU A 137 17.84 -5.26 13.82
CA GLU A 137 17.96 -6.71 13.63
C GLU A 137 19.28 -7.27 14.19
N LEU A 138 20.38 -6.52 14.07
CA LEU A 138 21.67 -6.88 14.68
C LEU A 138 21.62 -6.81 16.22
N VAL A 139 20.96 -5.82 16.80
CA VAL A 139 20.80 -5.70 18.26
C VAL A 139 19.93 -6.84 18.83
N ASN A 140 18.88 -7.26 18.13
CA ASN A 140 18.00 -8.36 18.57
C ASN A 140 18.58 -9.77 18.42
N ARG A 141 19.69 -9.94 17.70
CA ARG A 141 20.42 -11.23 17.62
C ARG A 141 21.53 -11.37 18.67
N CYS A 142 21.83 -10.31 19.40
CA CYS A 142 22.83 -10.29 20.47
C CYS A 142 22.22 -10.24 21.89
N GLY A 143 20.89 -10.38 22.02
CA GLY A 143 20.17 -10.44 23.30
C GLY A 143 19.92 -11.87 23.79
#